data_AF-A0A8K0P869-F1
#
_entry.id   AF-A0A8K0P869-F1
#
_cell.length_a   1.000
_cell.length_b   1.000
_cell.length_c   1.000
_cell.angle_alpha   90.00
_cell.angle_beta   90.00
_cell.angle_gamma   90.00
#
_symmetry.space_group_name_H-M   'P 1'
#
loop_
_entity.id
_entity.type
_entity.pdbx_description
1 polymer ?
#
loop_
_entity_poly.entity_id
_entity_poly.type
_entity_poly.pdbx_seq_one_letter_code
_entity_poly.pdbx_strand_id
1 'polypeptide(L)'
;MMTEMMFQGMFTNLSPAQCVALLSCFVCEEKSNEAPKLTTELSGALRQMQDLARRIAVISREAKLDVNEDNYVDQFKPFLMDIVYAWCKGASFAQLCKMTEIFEGNIIRCMRRLEEVLRQLCQAAKNIGNTELENKFSEGIKIMKRDIVFAASLYL
;
A
#
# COMPACT_ATOMS: atom_id res chain seq x y z
N MET A 1 -4.34 -5.94 -11.18
CA MET A 1 -4.77 -5.77 -9.77
C MET A 1 -5.06 -4.30 -9.45
N MET A 2 -4.07 -3.40 -9.28
CA MET A 2 -4.33 -2.01 -8.83
C MET A 2 -5.36 -1.24 -9.68
N THR A 3 -5.32 -1.38 -11.00
CA THR A 3 -6.32 -0.80 -11.91
C THR A 3 -7.74 -1.32 -11.65
N GLU A 4 -7.88 -2.62 -11.35
CA GLU A 4 -9.17 -3.23 -11.01
C GLU A 4 -9.71 -2.65 -9.69
N MET A 5 -8.84 -2.43 -8.70
CA MET A 5 -9.23 -1.76 -7.45
C MET A 5 -9.75 -0.33 -7.68
N MET A 6 -9.12 0.41 -8.60
CA MET A 6 -9.57 1.74 -8.99
C MET A 6 -10.96 1.70 -9.64
N PHE A 7 -11.19 0.77 -10.55
CA PHE A 7 -12.49 0.63 -11.23
C PHE A 7 -13.61 0.12 -10.33
N GLN A 8 -13.31 -0.74 -9.36
CA GLN A 8 -14.29 -1.20 -8.37
C GLN A 8 -14.59 -0.15 -7.27
N GLY A 9 -13.95 1.02 -7.31
CA GLY A 9 -14.19 2.11 -6.37
C GLY A 9 -13.72 1.82 -4.94
N MET A 10 -12.79 0.88 -4.77
CA MET A 10 -12.31 0.47 -3.44
C MET A 10 -11.67 1.63 -2.67
N PHE A 11 -10.97 2.52 -3.38
CA PHE A 11 -10.32 3.70 -2.81
C PHE A 11 -11.28 4.88 -2.55
N THR A 12 -12.54 4.80 -3.00
CA THR A 12 -13.50 5.92 -2.87
C THR A 12 -13.90 6.13 -1.41
N ASN A 13 -14.15 5.05 -0.67
CA ASN A 13 -14.59 5.11 0.74
C ASN A 13 -13.43 5.13 1.75
N LEU A 14 -12.17 5.05 1.28
CA LEU A 14 -10.99 5.05 2.13
C LEU A 14 -10.44 6.46 2.29
N SER A 15 -9.99 6.78 3.51
CA SER A 15 -9.21 7.99 3.75
C SER A 15 -7.85 7.93 3.02
N PRO A 16 -7.20 9.07 2.72
CA PRO A 16 -5.87 9.07 2.10
C PRO A 16 -4.86 8.21 2.86
N ALA A 17 -4.86 8.26 4.20
CA ALA A 17 -3.98 7.43 5.03
C ALA A 17 -4.27 5.92 4.89
N GLN A 18 -5.55 5.52 4.83
CA GLN A 18 -5.93 4.12 4.60
C GLN A 18 -5.57 3.65 3.19
N CYS A 19 -5.70 4.51 2.17
CA CYS A 19 -5.28 4.20 0.81
C CYS A 19 -3.78 3.92 0.74
N VAL A 20 -2.96 4.80 1.31
CA VAL A 20 -1.50 4.66 1.32
C VAL A 20 -1.10 3.41 2.10
N ALA A 21 -1.73 3.14 3.25
CA ALA A 21 -1.53 1.91 4.01
C ALA A 21 -1.86 0.66 3.19
N LEU A 22 -3.01 0.60 2.52
CA LEU A 22 -3.38 -0.54 1.68
C LEU A 22 -2.39 -0.77 0.53
N LEU A 23 -1.97 0.31 -0.13
CA LEU A 23 -1.00 0.26 -1.22
C LEU A 23 0.38 -0.23 -0.77
N SER A 24 0.72 -0.13 0.51
CA SER A 24 1.97 -0.70 1.05
C SER A 24 2.07 -2.22 0.85
N CYS A 25 0.93 -2.92 0.76
CA CYS A 25 0.90 -4.36 0.52
C CYS A 25 1.48 -4.75 -0.85
N PHE A 26 1.49 -3.84 -1.82
CA PHE A 26 2.03 -4.07 -3.17
C PHE A 26 3.54 -3.89 -3.26
N VAL A 27 4.14 -3.18 -2.32
CA VAL A 27 5.57 -2.80 -2.35
C VAL A 27 6.38 -3.47 -1.25
N CYS A 28 5.72 -4.01 -0.23
CA CYS A 28 6.36 -4.73 0.86
C CYS A 28 6.88 -6.09 0.37
N GLU A 29 8.20 -6.23 0.30
CA GLU A 29 8.87 -7.49 -0.06
C GLU A 29 9.25 -8.32 1.17
N GLU A 30 9.28 -7.71 2.36
CA GLU A 30 9.71 -8.37 3.59
C GLU A 30 8.61 -9.24 4.18
N LYS A 31 9.00 -10.38 4.75
CA LYS A 31 8.12 -11.16 5.63
C LYS A 31 8.49 -10.79 7.07
N SER A 32 7.51 -10.41 7.88
CA SER A 32 7.70 -10.32 9.33
C SER A 32 7.35 -11.66 9.96
N ASN A 33 8.08 -12.05 11.00
CA ASN A 33 7.71 -13.17 11.87
C ASN A 33 6.54 -12.80 12.79
N GLU A 34 6.28 -11.50 12.98
CA GLU A 34 5.11 -11.01 13.70
C GLU A 34 3.92 -10.84 12.75
N ALA A 35 2.77 -11.39 13.14
CA ALA A 35 1.51 -11.10 12.47
C ALA A 35 1.22 -9.60 12.60
N PRO A 36 0.87 -8.91 11.50
CA PRO A 36 0.56 -7.49 11.55
C PRO A 36 -0.65 -7.30 12.47
N LYS A 37 -0.51 -6.40 13.45
CA LYS A 37 -1.59 -6.01 14.37
C LYS A 37 -2.54 -5.06 13.66
N LEU A 38 -3.18 -5.58 12.61
CA LEU A 38 -4.10 -4.84 11.76
C LEU A 38 -5.20 -4.23 12.61
N THR A 39 -5.22 -2.90 12.65
CA THR A 39 -6.35 -2.17 13.23
C THR A 39 -7.65 -2.56 12.55
N THR A 40 -8.76 -2.55 13.29
CA THR A 40 -10.10 -2.87 12.76
C THR A 40 -10.44 -2.01 11.53
N GLU A 41 -9.97 -0.77 11.50
CA GLU A 41 -10.12 0.18 10.39
C GLU A 41 -9.45 -0.26 9.08
N LEU A 42 -8.39 -1.06 9.14
CA LEU A 42 -7.59 -1.50 8.00
C LEU A 42 -7.93 -2.93 7.56
N SER A 43 -8.37 -3.77 8.49
CA SER A 43 -8.72 -5.17 8.24
C SER A 43 -9.79 -5.34 7.15
N GLY A 44 -10.79 -4.44 7.10
CA GLY A 44 -11.85 -4.48 6.09
C GLY A 44 -11.35 -4.21 4.68
N ALA A 45 -10.46 -3.22 4.52
CA ALA A 45 -9.85 -2.88 3.23
C ALA A 45 -8.92 -4.00 2.74
N LEU A 46 -8.12 -4.57 3.65
CA LEU A 46 -7.25 -5.70 3.34
C LEU A 46 -8.05 -6.92 2.85
N ARG A 47 -9.14 -7.26 3.54
CA ARG A 47 -10.00 -8.37 3.15
C ARG A 47 -10.59 -8.17 1.76
N GLN A 48 -11.12 -6.98 1.46
CA GLN A 48 -11.64 -6.66 0.13
C GLN A 48 -10.57 -6.80 -0.95
N MET A 49 -9.34 -6.34 -0.68
CA MET A 49 -8.21 -6.49 -1.59
C MET A 49 -7.84 -7.97 -1.82
N GLN A 50 -7.80 -8.78 -0.76
CA GLN A 50 -7.50 -10.21 -0.85
C GLN A 50 -8.60 -10.99 -1.60
N ASP A 51 -9.87 -10.65 -1.37
CA ASP A 51 -11.00 -11.26 -2.08
C ASP A 51 -10.96 -10.92 -3.58
N LEU A 52 -10.60 -9.67 -3.93
CA LEU A 52 -10.38 -9.28 -5.31
C LEU A 52 -9.19 -10.01 -5.93
N ALA A 53 -8.07 -10.13 -5.22
CA ALA A 53 -6.90 -10.87 -5.68
C ALA A 53 -7.24 -12.34 -5.94
N ARG A 54 -7.99 -12.98 -5.05
CA ARG A 54 -8.46 -14.37 -5.23
C ARG A 54 -9.37 -14.49 -6.45
N ARG A 55 -10.30 -13.56 -6.65
CA ARG A 55 -11.16 -13.54 -7.85
C ARG A 55 -10.35 -13.44 -9.14
N ILE A 56 -9.33 -12.58 -9.18
CA ILE A 56 -8.44 -12.44 -10.34
C ILE A 56 -7.67 -13.75 -10.59
N ALA A 57 -7.20 -14.41 -9.52
CA ALA A 57 -6.48 -15.69 -9.64
C ALA A 57 -7.37 -16.81 -10.18
N VAL A 58 -8.62 -16.91 -9.71
CA VAL A 58 -9.61 -17.86 -10.23
C VAL A 58 -9.84 -17.65 -11.73
N ILE A 59 -10.09 -16.42 -12.15
CA ILE A 59 -10.31 -16.09 -13.59
C ILE A 59 -9.05 -16.40 -14.41
N SER A 60 -7.87 -16.13 -13.87
CA SER A 60 -6.59 -16.44 -14.54
C SER A 60 -6.44 -17.95 -14.77
N ARG A 61 -6.82 -18.75 -13.78
CA ARG A 61 -6.82 -20.22 -13.87
C ARG A 61 -7.86 -20.73 -14.87
N GLU A 62 -9.05 -20.15 -14.89
CA GLU A 62 -10.08 -20.46 -15.92
C GLU A 62 -9.59 -20.14 -17.34
N ALA A 63 -8.77 -19.10 -17.48
CA ALA A 63 -8.09 -18.75 -18.73
C ALA A 63 -6.87 -19.66 -19.06
N LYS A 64 -6.68 -20.75 -18.31
CA LYS A 64 -5.58 -21.73 -18.45
C LYS A 64 -4.18 -21.17 -18.17
N LEU A 65 -4.08 -20.10 -17.37
CA LEU A 65 -2.80 -19.66 -16.83
C LEU A 65 -2.45 -20.49 -15.60
N ASP A 66 -1.17 -20.82 -15.46
CA ASP A 66 -0.65 -21.55 -14.29
C ASP A 66 -0.48 -20.58 -13.11
N VAL A 67 -1.59 -20.30 -12.43
CA VAL A 67 -1.65 -19.40 -11.28
C VAL A 67 -2.25 -20.17 -10.11
N ASN A 68 -1.49 -20.26 -9.01
CA ASN A 68 -2.00 -20.74 -7.74
C ASN A 68 -2.61 -19.55 -6.96
N GLU A 69 -3.85 -19.72 -6.51
CA GLU A 69 -4.64 -18.67 -5.85
C GLU A 69 -3.98 -18.18 -4.56
N ASP A 70 -3.56 -19.09 -3.69
CA ASP A 70 -2.93 -18.75 -2.40
C ASP A 70 -1.59 -18.03 -2.63
N ASN A 71 -0.77 -18.54 -3.56
CA ASN A 71 0.50 -17.89 -3.92
C ASN A 71 0.30 -16.50 -4.52
N TYR A 72 -0.81 -16.26 -5.24
CA TYR A 72 -1.11 -14.94 -5.79
C TYR A 72 -1.51 -13.96 -4.70
N VAL A 73 -2.35 -14.39 -3.74
CA VAL A 73 -2.75 -13.55 -2.61
C VAL A 73 -1.57 -13.27 -1.67
N ASP A 74 -0.70 -14.26 -1.42
CA ASP A 74 0.46 -14.15 -0.54
C ASP A 74 1.56 -13.20 -1.05
N GLN A 75 1.49 -12.76 -2.31
CA GLN A 75 2.35 -11.71 -2.84
C GLN A 75 2.06 -10.35 -2.18
N PHE A 76 0.83 -10.14 -1.70
CA PHE A 76 0.40 -8.88 -1.09
C PHE A 76 0.59 -8.94 0.42
N LYS A 77 1.68 -8.35 0.91
CA LYS A 77 2.13 -8.52 2.30
C LYS A 77 1.66 -7.37 3.21
N PRO A 78 0.79 -7.63 4.21
CA PRO A 78 0.22 -6.57 5.06
C PRO A 78 1.14 -6.09 6.20
N PHE A 79 2.40 -6.56 6.29
CA PHE A 79 3.27 -6.34 7.45
C PHE A 79 3.59 -4.86 7.73
N LEU A 80 3.62 -4.02 6.70
CA LEU A 80 3.91 -2.58 6.85
C LEU A 80 2.65 -1.70 6.92
N MET A 81 1.45 -2.29 6.85
CA MET A 81 0.20 -1.56 6.69
C MET A 81 -0.07 -0.60 7.86
N ASP A 82 0.04 -1.08 9.11
CA ASP A 82 -0.17 -0.23 10.30
C ASP A 82 0.94 0.82 10.49
N ILE A 83 2.18 0.50 10.09
CA ILE A 83 3.33 1.41 10.18
C ILE A 83 3.14 2.58 9.23
N VAL A 84 2.75 2.28 7.98
CA VAL A 84 2.45 3.28 6.96
C VAL A 84 1.25 4.12 7.38
N TYR A 85 0.21 3.51 7.96
CA TYR A 85 -0.93 4.24 8.49
C TYR A 85 -0.53 5.20 9.62
N ALA A 86 0.25 4.74 10.60
CA ALA A 86 0.75 5.56 11.70
C ALA A 86 1.64 6.71 11.19
N TRP A 87 2.47 6.44 10.18
CA TRP A 87 3.27 7.46 9.51
C TRP A 87 2.40 8.55 8.87
N CYS A 88 1.38 8.16 8.11
CA CYS A 88 0.44 9.08 7.48
C CYS A 88 -0.39 9.88 8.50
N LYS A 89 -0.53 9.38 9.74
CA LYS A 89 -1.19 10.08 10.87
C LYS A 89 -0.24 10.98 11.67
N GLY A 90 1.05 11.05 11.32
CA GLY A 90 2.02 11.96 11.94
C GLY A 90 2.95 11.34 12.99
N ALA A 91 2.97 10.01 13.18
CA ALA A 91 3.87 9.35 14.13
C ALA A 91 5.36 9.56 13.79
N SER A 92 6.24 9.78 14.76
CA SER A 92 7.66 9.96 14.47
C SER A 92 8.31 8.66 13.95
N PHE A 93 9.40 8.78 13.19
CA PHE A 93 10.10 7.59 12.68
C PHE A 93 10.59 6.67 13.80
N ALA A 94 11.02 7.25 14.92
CA ALA A 94 11.41 6.49 16.12
C ALA A 94 10.25 5.71 16.75
N GLN A 95 9.00 6.18 16.62
CA GLN A 95 7.82 5.42 17.06
C GLN A 95 7.58 4.23 16.13
N LEU A 96 7.70 4.44 14.80
CA LEU A 96 7.53 3.36 13.82
C LEU A 96 8.51 2.21 14.03
N CYS A 97 9.78 2.52 14.31
CA CYS A 97 10.82 1.51 14.55
C CYS A 97 10.54 0.64 15.79
N LYS A 98 9.68 1.11 16.71
CA LYS A 98 9.25 0.32 17.90
C LYS A 98 8.01 -0.52 17.64
N MET A 99 7.32 -0.31 16.52
CA MET A 99 6.09 -1.03 16.16
C MET A 99 6.36 -2.32 15.40
N THR A 100 7.61 -2.54 14.95
CA THR A 100 8.00 -3.69 14.14
C THR A 100 9.45 -4.07 14.35
N GLU A 101 9.77 -5.33 14.08
CA GLU A 101 11.15 -5.84 14.02
C GLU A 101 11.79 -5.64 12.63
N ILE A 102 11.07 -5.10 11.65
CA ILE A 102 11.62 -4.82 10.32
C ILE A 102 12.65 -3.70 10.41
N PHE A 103 13.84 -3.93 9.86
CA PHE A 103 14.93 -2.96 9.81
C PHE A 103 14.51 -1.62 9.18
N GLU A 104 15.02 -0.53 9.75
CA GLU A 104 14.67 0.85 9.40
C GLU A 104 14.93 1.16 7.92
N GLY A 105 16.03 0.64 7.37
CA GLY A 105 16.37 0.80 5.96
C GLY A 105 15.32 0.18 5.02
N ASN A 106 14.71 -0.94 5.42
CA ASN A 106 13.65 -1.58 4.65
C ASN A 106 12.34 -0.79 4.74
N ILE A 107 12.02 -0.20 5.90
CA ILE A 107 10.88 0.71 6.05
C ILE A 107 11.06 1.91 5.12
N ILE A 108 12.23 2.56 5.13
CA ILE A 108 12.51 3.72 4.27
C ILE A 108 12.42 3.35 2.78
N ARG A 109 13.00 2.21 2.38
CA ARG A 109 12.92 1.72 0.99
C ARG A 109 11.48 1.48 0.56
N CYS A 110 10.67 0.85 1.41
CA CYS A 110 9.26 0.60 1.14
C CYS A 110 8.48 1.92 0.98
N MET A 111 8.69 2.90 1.87
CA MET A 111 8.03 4.22 1.80
C MET A 111 8.40 4.98 0.52
N ARG A 112 9.67 4.92 0.09
CA ARG A 112 10.10 5.54 -1.18
C ARG A 112 9.44 4.88 -2.39
N ARG A 113 9.42 3.54 -2.44
CA ARG A 113 8.74 2.81 -3.51
C ARG A 113 7.23 3.06 -3.52
N LEU A 114 6.62 3.17 -2.33
CA LEU A 114 5.21 3.51 -2.19
C LEU A 114 4.89 4.90 -2.78
N GLU A 115 5.82 5.84 -2.65
CA GLU A 115 5.70 7.19 -3.23
C GLU A 115 5.66 7.15 -4.76
N GLU A 116 6.54 6.36 -5.36
CA GLU A 116 6.58 6.16 -6.80
C GLU A 116 5.27 5.51 -7.30
N VAL A 117 4.76 4.51 -6.58
CA VAL A 117 3.47 3.87 -6.91
C VAL A 117 2.31 4.86 -6.81
N LEU A 118 2.26 5.68 -5.77
CA LEU A 118 1.23 6.71 -5.64
C LEU A 118 1.29 7.75 -6.77
N ARG A 119 2.48 8.15 -7.22
CA ARG A 119 2.64 9.04 -8.38
C ARG A 119 2.08 8.41 -9.65
N GLN A 120 2.37 7.13 -9.87
CA GLN A 120 1.84 6.37 -11.01
C GLN A 120 0.31 6.27 -10.95
N LEU A 121 -0.25 6.01 -9.77
CA LEU A 121 -1.71 5.94 -9.57
C LEU A 121 -2.40 7.31 -9.72
N CYS A 122 -1.75 8.39 -9.29
CA CYS A 122 -2.21 9.76 -9.52
C CYS A 122 -2.32 10.04 -11.03
N GLN A 123 -1.27 9.69 -11.80
CA GLN A 123 -1.30 9.83 -13.26
C GLN A 123 -2.36 8.93 -13.91
N ALA A 124 -2.54 7.70 -13.42
CA ALA A 124 -3.58 6.80 -13.91
C ALA A 124 -4.99 7.36 -13.65
N ALA A 125 -5.24 7.91 -12.45
CA ALA A 125 -6.51 8.53 -12.08
C ALA A 125 -6.82 9.74 -12.98
N LYS A 126 -5.81 10.57 -13.25
CA LYS A 126 -5.89 11.69 -14.18
C LYS A 126 -6.26 11.23 -15.60
N ASN A 127 -5.63 10.17 -16.09
CA ASN A 127 -5.91 9.63 -17.43
C ASN A 127 -7.33 9.06 -17.56
N ILE A 128 -7.90 8.54 -16.47
CA ILE A 128 -9.29 8.04 -16.42
C ILE A 128 -10.30 9.20 -16.24
N GLY A 129 -9.83 10.40 -15.91
CA GLY A 129 -10.68 11.57 -15.63
C GLY A 129 -11.32 11.51 -14.24
N ASN A 130 -10.77 10.73 -13.30
CA ASN A 130 -11.26 10.65 -11.93
C ASN A 130 -10.49 11.59 -11.00
N THR A 131 -10.95 12.85 -10.94
CA THR A 131 -10.33 13.91 -10.13
C THR A 131 -10.38 13.63 -8.63
N GLU A 132 -11.37 12.88 -8.15
CA GLU A 132 -11.46 12.53 -6.73
C GLU A 132 -10.30 11.61 -6.32
N LEU A 133 -10.04 10.56 -7.11
CA LEU A 133 -8.92 9.66 -6.87
C LEU A 133 -7.58 10.36 -7.08
N GLU A 134 -7.46 11.22 -8.09
CA GLU A 134 -6.25 12.04 -8.30
C GLU A 134 -5.93 12.87 -7.06
N ASN A 135 -6.91 13.61 -6.53
CA ASN A 135 -6.75 14.40 -5.32
C ASN A 135 -6.42 13.54 -4.10
N LYS A 136 -7.07 12.39 -3.96
CA LYS A 136 -6.85 11.47 -2.84
C LYS A 136 -5.45 10.88 -2.83
N PHE A 137 -4.93 10.48 -3.99
CA PHE A 137 -3.56 9.99 -4.13
C PHE A 137 -2.53 11.12 -3.96
N SER A 138 -2.81 12.31 -4.51
CA SER A 138 -1.98 13.50 -4.32
C SER A 138 -1.85 13.87 -2.84
N GLU A 139 -2.96 13.82 -2.09
CA GLU A 139 -2.94 14.05 -0.64
C GLU A 139 -2.19 12.95 0.10
N GLY A 140 -2.34 11.70 -0.32
CA GLY A 140 -1.55 10.56 0.18
C GLY A 140 -0.03 10.76 0.04
N ILE A 141 0.41 11.33 -1.10
CA ILE A 141 1.83 11.67 -1.33
C ILE A 141 2.28 12.76 -0.34
N LYS A 142 1.48 13.81 -0.14
CA LYS A 142 1.84 14.92 0.76
C LYS A 142 2.03 14.45 2.21
N ILE A 143 1.07 13.68 2.74
CA ILE A 143 1.14 13.22 4.14
C ILE A 143 2.27 12.21 4.38
N MET A 144 2.67 11.48 3.34
CA MET A 144 3.77 10.53 3.42
C MET A 144 5.13 11.22 3.30
N LYS A 145 5.24 12.26 2.47
CA LYS A 145 6.51 12.93 2.16
C LYS A 145 6.95 13.91 3.26
N ARG A 146 7.51 13.38 4.35
CA ARG A 146 8.06 14.17 5.45
C ARG A 146 9.36 13.60 6.03
N ASP A 147 10.08 14.46 6.74
CA ASP A 147 11.21 14.14 7.61
C ASP A 147 12.28 13.23 6.95
N ILE A 148 12.92 12.40 7.78
CA ILE A 148 14.09 11.57 7.48
C ILE A 148 13.88 10.58 6.32
N VAL A 149 12.64 10.14 6.09
CA VAL A 149 12.32 9.16 5.03
C VAL A 149 12.61 9.72 3.64
N PHE A 150 12.48 11.05 3.48
CA PHE A 150 12.64 11.76 2.22
C PHE A 150 13.80 12.76 2.22
N ALA A 151 14.70 12.67 3.21
CA ALA A 151 15.95 13.43 3.17
C ALA A 151 16.75 13.07 1.90
N ALA A 152 17.27 14.10 1.23
CA ALA A 152 18.13 13.91 0.08
C ALA A 152 19.40 13.15 0.48
N SER A 153 19.93 12.33 -0.43
CA SER A 153 21.22 11.69 -0.23
C SER A 153 22.29 12.76 -0.01
N LEU A 154 23.29 12.47 0.83
CA LEU A 154 24.47 13.33 1.04
C LEU A 154 25.35 13.46 -0.22
N TYR A 155 25.11 12.63 -1.24
CA TYR A 155 25.84 12.60 -2.52
C TYR A 155 25.09 13.33 -3.64
N LEU A 156 24.08 14.14 -3.32
CA LEU A 156 23.38 14.98 -4.30
C LEU A 156 24.11 16.30 -4.54
#